data_AF-A0AAP0RDW2-F1
#
_entry.id   AF-A0AAP0RDW2-F1
#
_cell.length_a   1.000
_cell.length_b   1.000
_cell.length_c   1.000
_cell.angle_alpha   90.00
_cell.angle_beta   90.00
_cell.angle_gamma   90.00
#
_symmetry.space_group_name_H-M   'P 1'
#
loop_
_entity.id
_entity.type
_entity.pdbx_description
1 polymer ?
#
loop_
_entity_poly.entity_id
_entity_poly.type
_entity_poly.pdbx_seq_one_letter_code
_entity_poly.pdbx_strand_id
1 'polypeptide(L)'
;MDSSQNTASVTGGSGGNGIVVPQSNETAASTATSDDPKQNLNQLDNMTKLSEKCNIQVPMEVLNLIDDGKNPDEFTRDVINSCIAKNQITKGKTDAFKESKRLAQTQSMLPNGDVKVKTEL
;
A
#
# COMPACT_ATOMS: atom_id res chain seq x y z
N MET A 1 -35.47 -0.94 49.92
CA MET A 1 -35.24 0.48 49.58
C MET A 1 -33.75 0.67 49.48
N ASP A 2 -33.35 1.28 48.37
CA ASP A 2 -32.03 1.37 47.75
C ASP A 2 -31.03 2.22 48.54
N SER A 3 -29.75 1.87 48.49
CA SER A 3 -28.65 2.84 48.60
C SER A 3 -27.42 2.36 47.86
N SER A 4 -27.49 2.55 46.54
CA SER A 4 -26.40 2.54 45.58
C SER A 4 -25.68 3.89 45.61
N GLN A 5 -24.41 3.95 46.01
CA GLN A 5 -23.41 4.89 45.47
C GLN A 5 -22.01 4.32 45.71
N ASN A 6 -21.41 3.70 44.69
CA ASN A 6 -19.96 3.69 44.59
C ASN A 6 -19.57 4.31 43.25
N THR A 7 -18.66 5.26 43.36
CA THR A 7 -18.28 6.28 42.39
C THR A 7 -17.63 5.69 41.15
N ALA A 8 -18.14 6.05 39.98
CA ALA A 8 -17.51 5.81 38.70
C ALA A 8 -16.20 6.61 38.59
N SER A 9 -15.05 5.93 38.71
CA SER A 9 -13.80 6.43 38.14
C SER A 9 -13.73 6.01 36.67
N VAL A 10 -14.12 6.93 35.80
CA VAL A 10 -13.79 6.94 34.38
C VAL A 10 -12.29 6.70 34.21
N THR A 11 -11.92 5.58 33.58
CA THR A 11 -10.61 5.43 32.92
C THR A 11 -10.87 5.13 31.45
N GLY A 12 -10.80 6.18 30.64
CA GLY A 12 -10.70 6.08 29.19
C GLY A 12 -9.27 5.72 28.79
N GLY A 13 -9.15 4.91 27.74
CA GLY A 13 -7.86 4.49 27.18
C GLY A 13 -7.97 3.20 26.37
N SER A 14 -8.80 3.23 25.32
CA SER A 14 -8.81 2.21 24.27
C SER A 14 -7.59 2.39 23.37
N GLY A 15 -6.83 1.33 23.07
CA GLY A 15 -5.78 1.42 22.04
C GLY A 15 -4.67 0.36 22.00
N GLY A 16 -4.78 -0.79 22.69
CA GLY A 16 -3.78 -1.85 22.61
C GLY A 16 -4.35 -3.18 22.12
N ASN A 17 -3.92 -3.67 20.96
CA ASN A 17 -4.03 -5.10 20.61
C ASN A 17 -2.93 -5.85 21.38
N GLY A 18 -3.10 -5.98 22.69
CA GLY A 18 -2.31 -6.91 23.50
C GLY A 18 -2.99 -8.26 23.47
N ILE A 19 -2.25 -9.32 23.13
CA ILE A 19 -2.70 -10.70 23.39
C ILE A 19 -3.01 -10.76 24.89
N VAL A 20 -4.29 -10.90 25.22
CA VAL A 20 -4.73 -11.16 26.58
C VAL A 20 -4.22 -12.54 26.97
N VAL A 21 -3.12 -12.59 27.71
CA VAL A 21 -2.75 -13.80 28.45
C VAL A 21 -3.80 -13.94 29.55
N PRO A 22 -4.68 -14.96 29.54
CA PRO A 22 -5.63 -15.11 30.63
C PRO A 22 -4.85 -15.47 31.90
N GLN A 23 -4.89 -14.60 32.92
CA GLN A 23 -4.51 -14.99 34.26
C GLN A 23 -5.45 -16.11 34.72
N SER A 24 -4.87 -17.28 34.96
CA SER A 24 -5.54 -18.47 35.45
C SER A 24 -6.16 -18.21 36.83
N ASN A 25 -7.48 -18.09 36.87
CA ASN A 25 -8.27 -18.35 38.07
C ASN A 25 -9.49 -19.19 37.68
N GLU A 26 -9.60 -20.37 38.29
CA GLU A 26 -10.50 -21.46 37.91
C GLU A 26 -11.99 -21.08 37.92
N THR A 27 -12.72 -21.42 36.86
CA THR A 27 -13.93 -22.29 36.85
C THR A 27 -14.79 -22.06 35.59
N ALA A 28 -14.89 -23.12 34.78
CA ALA A 28 -15.99 -23.48 33.85
C ALA A 28 -16.40 -22.51 32.73
N ALA A 29 -15.72 -22.60 31.57
CA ALA A 29 -16.31 -22.78 30.24
C ALA A 29 -15.17 -22.84 29.21
N SER A 30 -15.08 -23.94 28.46
CA SER A 30 -14.09 -24.15 27.39
C SER A 30 -14.20 -23.05 26.33
N THR A 31 -13.36 -22.02 26.43
CA THR A 31 -12.87 -21.30 25.25
C THR A 31 -11.43 -21.75 25.08
N ALA A 32 -11.17 -22.52 24.03
CA ALA A 32 -9.85 -23.03 23.69
C ALA A 32 -8.85 -21.86 23.64
N THR A 33 -8.02 -21.74 24.68
CA THR A 33 -6.77 -21.00 24.60
C THR A 33 -5.94 -21.69 23.52
N SER A 34 -5.70 -20.99 22.41
CA SER A 34 -4.99 -21.45 21.22
C SER A 34 -3.47 -21.65 21.46
N ASP A 35 -3.10 -22.32 22.54
CA ASP A 35 -1.72 -22.45 23.03
C ASP A 35 -1.29 -23.92 23.22
N ASP A 36 -1.86 -24.84 22.45
CA ASP A 36 -1.26 -26.16 22.27
C ASP A 36 -0.17 -26.07 21.20
N PRO A 37 1.13 -26.30 21.51
CA PRO A 37 2.20 -26.25 20.53
C PRO A 37 1.95 -27.17 19.33
N LYS A 38 1.29 -28.32 19.57
CA LYS A 38 0.87 -29.26 18.52
C LYS A 38 -0.13 -28.65 17.54
N GLN A 39 -1.06 -27.82 18.01
CA GLN A 39 -2.03 -27.14 17.15
C GLN A 39 -1.34 -26.05 16.31
N ASN A 40 -0.37 -25.32 16.88
CA ASN A 40 0.40 -24.31 16.16
C ASN A 40 1.29 -24.93 15.06
N LEU A 41 1.90 -26.08 15.32
CA LEU A 41 2.67 -26.82 14.30
C LEU A 41 1.78 -27.30 13.14
N ASN A 42 0.58 -27.80 13.43
CA ASN A 42 -0.37 -28.19 12.38
C ASN A 42 -0.79 -26.99 11.51
N GLN A 43 -0.94 -25.80 12.10
CA GLN A 43 -1.21 -24.58 11.34
C GLN A 43 -0.04 -24.20 10.42
N LEU A 44 1.21 -24.33 10.89
CA LEU A 44 2.40 -24.04 10.07
C LEU A 44 2.57 -25.02 8.89
N ASP A 45 2.29 -26.31 9.12
CA ASP A 45 2.28 -27.33 8.07
C ASP A 45 1.21 -27.03 7.01
N ASN A 46 0.01 -26.60 7.46
CA ASN A 46 -1.05 -26.16 6.55
C ASN A 46 -0.65 -24.90 5.75
N MET A 47 0.02 -23.92 6.36
CA MET A 47 0.50 -22.73 5.64
C MET A 47 1.53 -23.10 4.56
N THR A 48 2.42 -24.04 4.85
CA THR A 48 3.42 -24.53 3.89
C THR A 48 2.73 -25.18 2.69
N LYS A 49 1.75 -26.07 2.92
CA LYS A 49 0.96 -26.71 1.86
C LYS A 49 0.14 -25.73 1.02
N LEU A 50 -0.34 -24.64 1.62
CA LEU A 50 -1.10 -23.60 0.91
C LEU A 50 -0.18 -22.64 0.14
N SER A 51 1.07 -22.46 0.58
CA SER A 51 2.04 -21.59 -0.10
C SER A 51 2.34 -22.05 -1.53
N GLU A 52 2.32 -23.37 -1.79
CA GLU A 52 2.49 -23.95 -3.12
C GLU A 52 1.42 -23.50 -4.13
N LYS A 53 0.23 -23.11 -3.64
CA LYS A 53 -0.87 -22.60 -4.46
C LYS A 53 -0.81 -21.09 -4.65
N CYS A 54 0.00 -20.38 -3.86
CA CYS A 54 0.14 -18.94 -3.92
C CYS A 54 1.32 -18.56 -4.84
N ASN A 55 1.08 -18.58 -6.14
CA ASN A 55 2.09 -18.24 -7.14
C ASN A 55 2.18 -16.71 -7.35
N ILE A 56 2.39 -15.97 -6.26
CA ILE A 56 2.61 -14.52 -6.30
C ILE A 56 4.11 -14.25 -6.25
N GLN A 57 4.59 -13.30 -7.06
CA GLN A 57 5.98 -12.89 -7.06
C GLN A 57 6.13 -11.65 -6.17
N VAL A 58 6.90 -11.77 -5.10
CA VAL A 58 7.12 -10.68 -4.13
C VAL A 58 8.40 -9.92 -4.49
N PRO A 59 8.34 -8.60 -4.70
CA PRO A 59 9.54 -7.79 -4.92
C PRO A 59 10.46 -7.80 -3.69
N MET A 60 11.77 -7.88 -3.90
CA MET A 60 12.76 -7.85 -2.82
C MET A 60 12.66 -6.60 -1.93
N GLU A 61 12.23 -5.47 -2.51
CA GLU A 61 12.06 -4.21 -1.79
C GLU A 61 10.99 -4.31 -0.69
N VAL A 62 9.96 -5.15 -0.90
CA VAL A 62 8.94 -5.46 0.11
C VAL A 62 9.54 -6.29 1.25
N LEU A 63 10.42 -7.25 0.95
CA LEU A 63 11.10 -8.05 1.98
C LEU A 63 12.02 -7.19 2.85
N ASN A 64 12.77 -6.27 2.24
CA ASN A 64 13.60 -5.33 2.99
C ASN A 64 12.77 -4.45 3.93
N LEU A 65 11.59 -3.98 3.50
CA LEU A 65 10.67 -3.24 4.38
C LEU A 65 10.20 -4.07 5.58
N ILE A 66 9.93 -5.36 5.36
CA ILE A 66 9.54 -6.29 6.44
C ILE A 66 10.70 -6.49 7.42
N ASP A 67 11.90 -6.73 6.91
CA ASP A 67 13.10 -6.93 7.74
C ASP A 67 13.43 -5.67 8.57
N ASP A 68 13.21 -4.47 8.00
CA ASP A 68 13.37 -3.18 8.67
C ASP A 68 12.22 -2.82 9.64
N GLY A 69 11.19 -3.67 9.73
CA GLY A 69 10.01 -3.43 10.57
C GLY A 69 9.07 -2.33 10.07
N LYS A 70 9.14 -1.98 8.79
CA LYS A 70 8.23 -1.01 8.14
C LYS A 70 7.01 -1.71 7.54
N ASN A 71 5.97 -0.93 7.29
CA ASN A 71 4.76 -1.43 6.64
C ASN A 71 5.05 -1.80 5.17
N PRO A 72 4.82 -3.05 4.71
CA PRO A 72 5.05 -3.44 3.30
C PRO A 72 4.19 -2.67 2.30
N ASP A 73 3.07 -2.07 2.73
CA ASP A 73 2.25 -1.21 1.85
C ASP A 73 2.95 0.10 1.46
N GLU A 74 4.06 0.46 2.13
CA GLU A 74 4.93 1.57 1.72
C GLU A 74 5.37 1.39 0.26
N PHE A 75 5.83 0.19 -0.10
CA PHE A 75 6.23 -0.13 -1.47
C PHE A 75 5.08 0.10 -2.45
N THR A 76 3.89 -0.44 -2.14
CA THR A 76 2.70 -0.28 -2.99
C THR A 76 2.36 1.20 -3.19
N ARG A 77 2.42 1.98 -2.12
CA ARG A 77 2.16 3.42 -2.16
C ARG A 77 3.19 4.16 -3.01
N ASP A 78 4.47 3.86 -2.86
CA ASP A 78 5.55 4.49 -3.60
C ASP A 78 5.46 4.19 -5.10
N VAL A 79 5.16 2.95 -5.47
CA VAL A 79 4.94 2.56 -6.87
C VAL A 79 3.77 3.34 -7.48
N ILE A 80 2.65 3.44 -6.77
CA ILE A 80 1.46 4.19 -7.23
C ILE A 80 1.79 5.67 -7.39
N ASN A 81 2.41 6.29 -6.38
CA ASN A 81 2.80 7.69 -6.42
C ASN A 81 3.79 7.99 -7.54
N SER A 82 4.78 7.11 -7.75
CA SER A 82 5.75 7.18 -8.85
C SER A 82 5.05 7.10 -10.20
N CYS A 83 4.06 6.22 -10.35
CA CYS A 83 3.25 6.10 -11.56
C CYS A 83 2.47 7.39 -11.85
N ILE A 84 1.79 7.97 -10.85
CA ILE A 84 1.05 9.23 -10.99
C ILE A 84 1.99 10.35 -11.45
N ALA A 85 3.12 10.54 -10.77
CA ALA A 85 4.09 11.57 -11.10
C ALA A 85 4.65 11.40 -12.53
N LYS A 86 5.05 10.17 -12.90
CA LYS A 86 5.56 9.87 -14.24
C LYS A 86 4.50 10.10 -15.32
N ASN A 87 3.24 9.76 -15.07
CA ASN A 87 2.15 10.00 -16.01
C ASN A 87 1.89 11.50 -16.20
N GLN A 88 1.93 12.29 -15.13
CA GLN A 88 1.80 13.75 -15.20
C GLN A 88 2.93 14.37 -16.04
N ILE A 89 4.17 13.95 -15.79
CA ILE A 89 5.35 14.41 -16.56
C ILE A 89 5.22 14.01 -18.02
N THR A 90 4.82 12.77 -18.30
CA THR A 90 4.68 12.26 -19.67
C THR A 90 3.60 13.01 -20.43
N LYS A 91 2.47 13.30 -19.78
CA LYS A 91 1.41 14.15 -20.33
C LYS A 91 1.96 15.56 -20.64
N GLY A 92 2.59 16.22 -19.67
CA GLY A 92 3.16 17.55 -19.85
C GLY A 92 4.20 17.63 -20.98
N LYS A 93 5.12 16.66 -21.06
CA LYS A 93 6.10 16.55 -22.16
C LYS A 93 5.43 16.37 -23.52
N THR A 94 4.40 15.51 -23.58
CA THR A 94 3.64 15.26 -24.81
C THR A 94 2.89 16.51 -25.27
N ASP A 95 2.25 17.22 -24.35
CA ASP A 95 1.48 18.43 -24.66
C ASP A 95 2.41 19.56 -25.14
N ALA A 96 3.56 19.75 -24.49
CA ALA A 96 4.58 20.69 -24.94
C ALA A 96 5.11 20.35 -26.34
N PHE A 97 5.34 19.06 -26.62
CA PHE A 97 5.79 18.60 -27.94
C PHE A 97 4.74 18.85 -29.03
N LYS A 98 3.46 18.57 -28.75
CA LYS A 98 2.35 18.85 -29.68
C LYS A 98 2.25 20.33 -30.00
N GLU A 99 2.36 21.19 -29.00
CA GLU A 99 2.30 22.63 -29.20
C GLU A 99 3.51 23.15 -29.98
N SER A 100 4.72 22.69 -29.64
CA SER A 100 5.93 23.03 -30.39
C SER A 100 5.83 22.63 -31.86
N LYS A 101 5.28 21.44 -32.15
CA LYS A 101 5.05 20.97 -33.52
C LYS A 101 4.07 21.88 -34.25
N ARG A 102 2.95 22.24 -33.61
CA ARG A 102 1.94 23.14 -34.19
C ARG A 102 2.54 24.50 -34.52
N LEU A 103 3.30 25.09 -33.59
CA LEU A 103 3.97 26.37 -33.78
C LEU A 103 4.98 26.32 -34.93
N ALA A 104 5.80 25.27 -35.00
CA ALA A 104 6.76 25.09 -36.09
C ALA A 104 6.06 24.96 -37.45
N GLN A 105 4.96 24.19 -37.52
CA GLN A 105 4.15 24.06 -38.73
C GLN A 105 3.55 25.42 -39.14
N THR A 106 2.98 26.18 -38.22
CA THR A 106 2.43 27.52 -38.50
C THR A 106 3.52 28.50 -38.95
N GLN A 107 4.71 28.51 -38.33
CA GLN A 107 5.81 29.40 -38.75
C GLN A 107 6.42 29.04 -40.12
N SER A 108 6.30 27.77 -40.52
CA SER A 108 6.74 27.32 -41.85
C SER A 108 5.78 27.71 -42.97
N MET A 109 4.53 28.06 -42.65
CA MET A 109 3.53 28.53 -43.59
C MET A 109 3.66 30.04 -43.80
N LEU A 110 3.81 30.46 -45.06
CA LEU A 110 3.73 31.86 -45.45
C LEU A 110 2.26 32.33 -45.32
N PRO A 111 2.01 33.64 -45.14
CA PRO A 111 0.64 34.19 -45.00
C PRO A 111 -0.29 33.90 -46.19
N ASN A 112 0.25 33.41 -47.32
CA ASN A 112 -0.50 33.04 -48.51
C ASN A 112 -0.74 31.50 -48.63
N GLY A 113 -0.30 30.70 -47.66
CA GLY A 113 -0.52 29.24 -47.63
C GLY A 113 0.64 28.37 -48.14
N ASP A 114 1.67 28.96 -48.74
CA ASP A 114 2.84 28.22 -49.26
C ASP A 114 3.85 27.84 -48.15
N VAL A 115 4.48 26.66 -48.27
CA VAL A 115 5.56 26.22 -47.38
C VAL A 115 6.87 26.89 -47.77
N LYS A 116 7.59 27.44 -46.79
CA LYS A 116 8.88 28.12 -47.01
C LYS A 116 9.95 27.10 -47.45
N VAL A 117 10.16 26.96 -48.76
CA VAL A 117 11.25 26.15 -49.34
C VAL A 117 12.56 26.86 -49.00
N LYS A 118 13.35 26.27 -48.10
CA LYS A 118 14.69 26.74 -47.81
C LYS A 118 15.62 26.17 -48.89
N THR A 119 15.92 26.96 -49.91
CA THR A 119 16.96 26.63 -50.89
C THR A 119 18.30 26.78 -50.20
N GLU A 120 18.93 25.65 -49.85
CA GLU A 120 20.31 25.61 -49.35
C GLU A 120 21.26 25.80 -50.55
N LEU A 121 22.28 26.66 -50.38
CA LEU A 121 23.38 26.94 -51.31
C LEU A 121 24.65 26.28 -50.77
#